data_AF-A0A7R9VLY5-F1
#
_entry.id   AF-A0A7R9VLY5-F1
#
_cell.length_a   1.000
_cell.length_b   1.000
_cell.length_c   1.000
_cell.angle_alpha   90.00
_cell.angle_beta   90.00
_cell.angle_gamma   90.00
#
_symmetry.space_group_name_H-M   'P 1'
#
loop_
_entity.id
_entity.type
_entity.pdbx_description
1 polymer ?
#
loop_
_entity_poly.entity_id
_entity_poly.type
_entity_poly.pdbx_seq_one_letter_code
_entity_poly.pdbx_strand_id
1 'polypeptide(L)'
;AGASACRTAADVADGAPAVSGVCSNRPGSGPNASGDSRPGGGDAGTQGGGGSNAGVSTTYIEVKSSLLADKTWFELSHNEFLFSQKLGDRFHIYRVTSAGSDDARVMRIRNPYLQFRTQCIGLCVAM
;
A
#
# COMPACT_ATOMS: atom_id res chain seq x y z
N ALA A 1 17.21 33.41 4.04
CA ALA A 1 16.11 33.27 3.07
C ALA A 1 16.51 32.19 2.07
N GLY A 2 16.14 30.94 2.34
CA GLY A 2 16.36 29.82 1.43
C GLY A 2 15.02 29.48 0.77
N ALA A 3 14.90 29.73 -0.53
CA ALA A 3 13.70 29.42 -1.29
C ALA A 3 13.48 27.90 -1.30
N SER A 4 12.34 27.46 -0.75
CA SER A 4 11.80 26.13 -1.01
C SER A 4 11.48 26.04 -2.50
N ALA A 5 12.25 25.25 -3.24
CA ALA A 5 11.97 24.99 -4.64
C ALA A 5 10.81 23.98 -4.73
N CYS A 6 9.60 24.44 -4.44
CA CYS A 6 8.40 23.79 -4.96
C CYS A 6 8.49 23.87 -6.47
N ARG A 7 8.79 22.74 -7.14
CA ARG A 7 8.65 22.65 -8.59
C ARG A 7 7.19 22.92 -8.92
N THR A 8 6.97 24.03 -9.61
CA THR A 8 5.66 24.43 -10.13
C THR A 8 5.14 23.35 -11.07
N ALA A 9 3.82 23.12 -11.03
CA ALA A 9 3.12 22.11 -11.82
C ALA A 9 3.27 22.26 -13.36
N ALA A 10 3.93 23.31 -13.84
CA ALA A 10 4.21 23.54 -15.26
C ALA A 10 5.51 22.88 -15.76
N ASP A 11 6.43 22.49 -14.88
CA ASP A 11 7.77 21.98 -15.27
C ASP A 11 7.84 20.45 -15.37
N VAL A 12 6.71 19.75 -15.24
CA VAL A 12 6.60 18.30 -15.49
C VAL A 12 5.65 18.05 -16.66
N ALA A 13 5.88 18.78 -17.75
CA ALA A 13 5.29 18.52 -19.05
C ALA A 13 6.32 17.80 -19.93
N ASP A 14 6.84 16.67 -19.48
CA ASP A 14 7.30 15.61 -20.39
C ASP A 14 7.38 14.28 -19.65
N GLY A 15 6.57 13.31 -20.06
CA GLY A 15 6.72 11.91 -19.67
C GLY A 15 6.12 11.47 -18.33
N ALA A 16 4.90 11.89 -17.98
CA ALA A 16 4.11 11.05 -17.06
C ALA A 16 3.68 9.79 -17.83
N PRO A 17 4.18 8.58 -17.51
CA PRO A 17 3.69 7.39 -18.18
C PRO A 17 2.22 7.23 -17.81
N ALA A 18 1.40 6.99 -18.83
CA ALA A 18 0.03 6.51 -18.64
C ALA A 18 0.07 5.37 -17.63
N VAL A 19 -0.68 5.49 -16.53
CA VAL A 19 -0.82 4.47 -15.50
C VAL A 19 -1.54 3.24 -16.07
N SER A 20 -0.83 2.48 -16.90
CA SER A 20 -1.23 1.19 -17.47
C SER A 20 -0.53 0.03 -16.76
N GLY A 21 -0.16 0.22 -15.49
CA GLY A 21 0.31 -0.83 -14.62
C GLY A 21 -0.82 -1.24 -13.69
N VAL A 22 -1.30 -2.47 -13.81
CA VAL A 22 -2.27 -3.06 -12.88
C VAL A 22 -1.62 -3.13 -11.50
N CYS A 23 -1.75 -2.07 -10.70
CA CYS A 23 -1.33 -2.01 -9.30
C CYS A 23 -2.24 -2.96 -8.52
N SER A 24 -1.86 -4.23 -8.54
CA SER A 24 -2.70 -5.34 -8.11
C SER A 24 -2.82 -5.32 -6.59
N ASN A 25 -3.96 -4.83 -6.08
CA ASN A 25 -4.45 -5.12 -4.73
C ASN A 25 -4.93 -6.59 -4.62
N ARG A 26 -4.25 -7.54 -5.27
CA ARG A 26 -4.67 -8.95 -5.30
C ARG A 26 -4.08 -9.68 -4.09
N PRO A 27 -4.89 -10.27 -3.20
CA PRO A 27 -4.38 -11.25 -2.24
C PRO A 27 -3.83 -12.44 -3.03
N GLY A 28 -2.62 -12.88 -2.70
CA GLY A 28 -1.91 -13.94 -3.42
C GLY A 28 -2.75 -15.22 -3.51
N SER A 29 -3.06 -15.64 -4.74
CA SER A 29 -3.57 -16.98 -5.04
C SER A 29 -2.39 -17.78 -5.60
N GLY A 30 -1.83 -18.67 -4.80
CA GLY A 30 -0.79 -19.60 -5.26
C GLY A 30 -1.37 -20.64 -6.24
N PRO A 31 -0.58 -21.14 -7.20
CA PRO A 31 -1.01 -22.19 -8.11
C PRO A 31 -0.88 -23.57 -7.43
N ASN A 32 -1.98 -24.29 -7.24
CA ASN A 32 -1.90 -25.71 -6.88
C ASN A 32 -1.70 -26.53 -8.16
N ALA A 33 -0.50 -27.08 -8.28
CA ALA A 33 -0.13 -28.04 -9.30
C ALA A 33 -0.66 -29.45 -8.94
N SER A 34 -1.09 -30.13 -10.00
CA SER A 34 -1.34 -31.57 -10.21
C SER A 34 -0.61 -32.59 -9.32
N GLY A 35 -1.27 -33.71 -9.00
CA GLY A 35 -0.58 -34.95 -8.56
C GLY A 35 -1.51 -36.06 -8.04
N ASP A 36 -1.38 -37.24 -8.64
CA ASP A 36 -2.18 -38.48 -8.53
C ASP A 36 -2.03 -39.33 -7.24
N SER A 37 -3.13 -40.04 -6.91
CA SER A 37 -3.29 -41.46 -6.47
C SER A 37 -2.49 -42.12 -5.30
N ARG A 38 -3.21 -42.37 -4.16
CA ARG A 38 -3.37 -43.60 -3.28
C ARG A 38 -2.15 -44.38 -2.70
N PRO A 39 -2.29 -45.30 -1.70
CA PRO A 39 -3.08 -45.33 -0.44
C PRO A 39 -2.31 -45.88 0.81
N GLY A 40 -2.89 -45.77 2.04
CA GLY A 40 -2.78 -46.81 3.09
C GLY A 40 -1.99 -46.53 4.40
N GLY A 41 -2.70 -46.53 5.54
CA GLY A 41 -2.34 -47.16 6.84
C GLY A 41 -1.33 -46.47 7.79
N GLY A 42 -1.71 -46.28 9.06
CA GLY A 42 -0.76 -46.20 10.19
C GLY A 42 -1.01 -45.12 11.26
N ASP A 43 -1.64 -45.56 12.35
CA ASP A 43 -1.55 -45.18 13.76
C ASP A 43 -1.30 -43.74 14.29
N ALA A 44 -2.20 -43.40 15.23
CA ALA A 44 -2.07 -42.60 16.44
C ALA A 44 -0.75 -41.84 16.69
N GLY A 45 -0.86 -40.51 16.64
CA GLY A 45 0.13 -39.60 17.20
C GLY A 45 -0.47 -38.21 17.41
N THR A 46 -0.90 -37.94 18.63
CA THR A 46 -1.06 -36.63 19.29
C THR A 46 -0.95 -35.40 18.38
N GLN A 47 -2.09 -34.87 17.91
CA GLN A 47 -2.15 -33.47 17.50
C GLN A 47 -2.16 -32.62 18.78
N GLY A 48 -0.96 -32.36 19.31
CA GLY A 48 -0.74 -31.20 20.15
C GLY A 48 -1.10 -29.99 19.30
N GLY A 49 -2.32 -29.49 19.48
CA GLY A 49 -2.78 -28.24 18.91
C GLY A 49 -1.96 -27.10 19.48
N GLY A 50 -0.74 -26.93 18.98
CA GLY A 50 0.03 -25.71 19.09
C GLY A 50 -0.74 -24.66 18.32
N GLY A 51 -1.76 -24.09 18.96
CA GLY A 51 -2.33 -22.82 18.55
C GLY A 51 -1.15 -21.86 18.47
N SER A 52 -0.64 -21.65 17.25
CA SER A 52 0.27 -20.56 16.99
C SER A 52 -0.49 -19.35 17.51
N ASN A 53 0.00 -18.73 18.59
CA ASN A 53 -0.32 -17.34 18.84
C ASN A 53 0.22 -16.63 17.61
N ALA A 54 -0.60 -16.55 16.56
CA ALA A 54 -0.32 -15.85 15.33
C ALA A 54 -0.04 -14.44 15.81
N GLY A 55 1.26 -14.13 15.94
CA GLY A 55 1.71 -13.00 16.72
C GLY A 55 0.95 -11.78 16.25
N VAL A 56 0.25 -11.11 17.17
CA VAL A 56 -0.60 -9.97 16.84
C VAL A 56 0.28 -8.95 16.12
N SER A 57 0.10 -8.81 14.81
CA SER A 57 0.92 -7.93 13.99
C SER A 57 0.31 -6.53 14.00
N THR A 58 0.97 -5.57 14.64
CA THR A 58 0.53 -4.17 14.63
C THR A 58 0.63 -3.57 13.24
N THR A 59 -0.47 -2.98 12.77
CA THR A 59 -0.53 -2.17 11.53
C THR A 59 -0.61 -0.69 11.92
N TYR A 60 0.14 0.13 11.19
CA TYR A 60 0.22 1.57 11.36
C TYR A 60 -0.54 2.24 10.22
N ILE A 61 -1.40 3.21 10.56
CA ILE A 61 -2.30 3.85 9.61
C ILE A 61 -2.06 5.35 9.64
N GLU A 62 -1.82 5.91 8.46
CA GLU A 62 -1.86 7.34 8.20
C GLU A 62 -3.11 7.68 7.36
N VAL A 63 -3.76 8.81 7.65
CA VAL A 63 -4.99 9.23 6.95
C VAL A 63 -4.76 10.58 6.28
N LYS A 64 -4.93 10.64 4.96
CA LYS A 64 -4.85 11.90 4.19
C LYS A 64 -6.19 12.18 3.54
N SER A 65 -6.78 13.33 3.80
CA SER A 65 -8.05 13.75 3.20
C SER A 65 -7.86 14.90 2.22
N SER A 66 -8.75 14.99 1.24
CA SER A 66 -8.88 16.12 0.34
C SER A 66 -10.34 16.39 0.02
N LEU A 67 -10.68 17.66 -0.15
CA LEU A 67 -12.00 18.08 -0.65
C LEU A 67 -12.14 17.82 -2.16
N LEU A 68 -11.02 17.68 -2.88
CA LEU A 68 -11.02 17.45 -4.33
C LEU A 68 -11.10 15.95 -4.63
N ALA A 69 -11.91 15.60 -5.63
CA ALA A 69 -12.10 14.22 -6.10
C ALA A 69 -10.91 13.70 -6.92
N ASP A 70 -10.26 14.60 -7.66
CA ASP A 70 -9.32 14.33 -8.75
C ASP A 70 -7.86 14.65 -8.38
N LYS A 71 -7.59 15.05 -7.13
CA LYS A 71 -6.21 15.27 -6.68
C LYS A 71 -5.43 13.98 -6.92
N THR A 72 -4.37 14.00 -7.71
CA THR A 72 -3.59 12.79 -8.08
C THR A 72 -2.39 12.55 -7.16
N TRP A 73 -1.97 13.58 -6.43
CA TRP A 73 -0.82 13.54 -5.52
C TRP A 73 -1.23 13.85 -4.08
N PHE A 74 -0.37 13.47 -3.14
CA PHE A 74 -0.50 13.83 -1.73
C PHE A 74 0.89 14.00 -1.10
N GLU A 75 0.91 14.68 0.04
CA GLU A 75 2.16 14.97 0.75
C GLU A 75 2.44 13.88 1.79
N LEU A 76 3.70 13.48 1.89
CA LEU A 76 4.27 12.80 3.04
C LEU A 76 5.44 13.63 3.55
N SER A 77 5.54 13.83 4.85
CA SER A 77 6.77 14.33 5.45
C SER A 77 7.93 13.37 5.23
N HIS A 78 9.15 13.89 5.30
CA HIS A 78 10.36 13.09 5.25
C HIS A 78 10.34 11.92 6.24
N ASN A 79 9.87 12.15 7.47
CA ASN A 79 9.80 11.13 8.51
C ASN A 79 8.78 10.03 8.17
N GLU A 80 7.59 10.39 7.67
CA GLU A 80 6.60 9.39 7.27
C GLU A 80 7.10 8.57 6.07
N PHE A 81 7.84 9.17 5.14
CA PHE A 81 8.44 8.46 4.02
C PHE A 81 9.45 7.41 4.50
N LEU A 82 10.39 7.80 5.38
CA LEU A 82 11.34 6.87 5.99
C LEU A 82 10.64 5.78 6.81
N PHE A 83 9.57 6.13 7.53
CA PHE A 83 8.78 5.19 8.30
C PHE A 83 8.10 4.15 7.41
N SER A 84 7.58 4.58 6.26
CA SER A 84 6.97 3.68 5.28
C SER A 84 7.98 2.69 4.68
N GLN A 85 9.22 3.13 4.45
CA GLN A 85 10.31 2.25 4.00
C GLN A 85 10.64 1.20 5.06
N LYS A 86 10.71 1.60 6.34
CA LYS A 86 11.03 0.71 7.46
C LYS A 86 9.95 -0.33 7.75
N LEU A 87 8.67 0.06 7.64
CA LEU A 87 7.54 -0.80 8.02
C LEU A 87 6.95 -1.60 6.86
N GLY A 88 7.13 -1.14 5.62
CA GLY A 88 6.64 -1.82 4.41
C GLY A 88 5.14 -2.09 4.48
N ASP A 89 4.76 -3.37 4.40
CA ASP A 89 3.38 -3.83 4.36
C ASP A 89 2.57 -3.56 5.63
N ARG A 90 3.24 -3.17 6.73
CA ARG A 90 2.59 -2.79 7.99
C ARG A 90 2.25 -1.30 8.09
N PHE A 91 2.64 -0.48 7.11
CA PHE A 91 2.30 0.93 7.06
C PHE A 91 1.35 1.19 5.88
N HIS A 92 0.13 1.64 6.21
CA HIS A 92 -0.92 1.88 5.22
C HIS A 92 -1.29 3.36 5.23
N ILE A 93 -1.62 3.88 4.05
CA ILE A 93 -2.23 5.20 3.91
C ILE A 93 -3.68 5.02 3.47
N TYR A 94 -4.61 5.61 4.20
CA TYR A 94 -6.00 5.73 3.76
C TYR A 94 -6.21 7.14 3.20
N ARG A 95 -6.51 7.19 1.91
CA ARG A 95 -6.75 8.42 1.18
C ARG A 95 -8.24 8.64 1.04
N VAL A 96 -8.72 9.76 1.57
CA VAL A 96 -10.12 10.17 1.47
C VAL A 96 -10.23 11.32 0.47
N THR A 97 -10.98 11.14 -0.61
CA THR A 97 -11.28 12.19 -1.59
C THR A 97 -12.73 12.63 -1.46
N SER A 98 -13.04 13.86 -1.88
CA SER A 98 -14.37 14.47 -1.70
C SER A 98 -14.82 14.45 -0.23
N ALA A 99 -13.89 14.68 0.70
CA ALA A 99 -14.20 14.64 2.11
C ALA A 99 -15.26 15.72 2.47
N GLY A 100 -16.27 15.33 3.24
CA GLY A 100 -17.36 16.22 3.62
C GLY A 100 -18.50 16.33 2.60
N SER A 101 -18.48 15.53 1.53
CA SER A 101 -19.64 15.36 0.64
C SER A 101 -20.19 13.93 0.70
N ASP A 102 -21.39 13.74 0.15
CA ASP A 102 -22.03 12.41 0.01
C ASP A 102 -21.26 11.49 -0.96
N ASP A 103 -20.38 12.05 -1.78
CA ASP A 103 -19.54 11.35 -2.76
C ASP A 103 -18.14 11.00 -2.21
N ALA A 104 -17.93 11.05 -0.89
CA ALA A 104 -16.65 10.74 -0.28
C ALA A 104 -16.18 9.32 -0.64
N ARG A 105 -14.92 9.19 -1.08
CA ARG A 105 -14.32 7.90 -1.44
C ARG A 105 -13.08 7.63 -0.60
N VAL A 106 -12.93 6.38 -0.17
CA VAL A 106 -11.77 5.92 0.62
C VAL A 106 -10.96 4.92 -0.20
N MET A 107 -9.67 5.18 -0.33
CA MET A 107 -8.69 4.31 -0.99
C MET A 107 -7.61 3.89 -0.01
N ARG A 108 -7.31 2.58 0.03
CA ARG A 108 -6.21 2.05 0.85
C ARG A 108 -4.95 1.81 0.01
N ILE A 109 -3.86 2.43 0.42
CA ILE A 109 -2.52 2.27 -0.14
C ILE A 109 -1.68 1.46 0.85
N ARG A 110 -1.42 0.19 0.53
CA ARG A 110 -0.54 -0.69 1.32
C ARG A 110 0.90 -0.51 0.86
N ASN A 111 1.86 -0.43 1.79
CA ASN A 111 3.27 -0.27 1.46
C ASN A 111 3.51 0.90 0.48
N PRO A 112 3.22 2.14 0.91
CA PRO A 112 3.30 3.31 0.03
C PRO A 112 4.72 3.53 -0.50
N TYR A 113 5.75 3.10 0.23
CA TYR A 113 7.13 3.12 -0.27
C TYR A 113 7.28 2.29 -1.56
N LEU A 114 6.84 1.03 -1.56
CA LEU A 114 6.89 0.19 -2.75
C LEU A 114 6.05 0.79 -3.88
N GLN A 115 4.83 1.21 -3.59
CA GLN A 115 3.95 1.80 -4.61
C GLN A 115 4.53 3.07 -5.24
N PHE A 116 5.23 3.90 -4.46
CA PHE A 116 5.94 5.06 -4.98
C PHE A 116 7.10 4.63 -5.89
N ARG A 117 7.91 3.65 -5.45
CA ARG A 117 9.05 3.11 -6.23
C ARG A 117 8.61 2.45 -7.55
N THR A 118 7.43 1.84 -7.58
CA THR A 118 6.83 1.24 -8.78
C THR A 118 5.92 2.19 -9.56
N GLN A 119 5.92 3.49 -9.23
CA GLN A 119 5.15 4.53 -9.92
C GLN A 119 3.62 4.27 -9.94
N CYS A 120 3.11 3.57 -8.93
CA CYS A 120 1.67 3.32 -8.74
C CYS A 120 0.94 4.49 -8.05
N ILE A 121 1.67 5.36 -7.37
CA ILE A 121 1.11 6.52 -6.65
C ILE A 121 1.93 7.78 -6.90
N GLY A 122 1.26 8.93 -6.95
CA GLY A 122 1.89 10.25 -6.94
C GLY A 122 2.08 10.74 -5.51
N LEU A 123 3.32 11.08 -5.15
CA LEU A 123 3.70 11.56 -3.82
C LEU A 123 4.67 12.73 -3.93
N CYS A 124 4.48 13.74 -3.08
CA CYS A 124 5.47 14.77 -2.78
C CYS A 124 6.06 14.57 -1.37
N VAL A 125 7.39 14.64 -1.25
CA VAL A 125 8.05 14.62 0.07
C VAL A 125 8.23 16.04 0.58
N ALA A 126 7.56 16.38 1.68
CA ALA A 126 7.72 17.65 2.38
C ALA A 126 8.92 17.58 3.34
N MET A 127 9.76 18.61 3.32
CA MET A 127 10.93 18.77 4.19
C MET A 127 10.60 19.62 5.41
#